data_AF-A0AA39LXS7-F1
#
_entry.id   AF-A0AA39LXS7-F1
#
_cell.length_a   1.000
_cell.length_b   1.000
_cell.length_c   1.000
_cell.angle_alpha   90.00
_cell.angle_beta   90.00
_cell.angle_gamma   90.00
#
_symmetry.space_group_name_H-M   'P 1'
#
loop_
_entity.id
_entity.type
_entity.pdbx_description
1 polymer ?
#
loop_
_entity_poly.entity_id
_entity_poly.type
_entity_poly.pdbx_seq_one_letter_code
_entity_poly.pdbx_strand_id
1 'polypeptide(L)'
;MKSVSLEGDDNEFPAMPKGFNKFVVTPSDTIKVSEKVWKTEIKLKNDAKTGVLFKVKCNSNALLKIIGCADILLPGYAINVELERQEASPDAEVNVTVFYCLVGKQWTSESANVYECWKRATGQRVHVLSVKLPVVVKK
;
A
#
# COMPACT_ATOMS: atom_id res chain seq x y z
N MET A 1 8.54 26.20 27.64
CA MET A 1 8.19 25.78 26.27
C MET A 1 9.31 24.89 25.76
N LYS A 2 9.08 23.58 25.64
CA LYS A 2 10.07 22.67 25.05
C LYS A 2 9.92 22.74 23.53
N SER A 3 11.02 23.07 22.87
CA SER A 3 11.21 23.01 21.43
C SER A 3 10.72 21.65 20.90
N VAL A 4 9.72 21.69 20.04
CA VAL A 4 9.32 20.52 19.25
C VAL A 4 10.40 20.36 18.19
N SER A 5 11.31 19.41 18.40
CA SER A 5 12.22 18.94 17.36
C SER A 5 11.37 18.45 16.20
N LEU A 6 11.45 19.13 15.05
CA LEU A 6 11.00 18.58 13.77
C LEU A 6 12.01 17.51 13.37
N GLU A 7 11.92 16.34 13.99
CA GLU A 7 12.75 15.19 13.63
C GLU A 7 12.33 14.70 12.24
N GLY A 8 13.05 15.18 11.22
CA GLY A 8 13.33 14.36 10.07
C GLY A 8 14.28 13.27 10.54
N ASP A 9 13.72 12.12 10.91
CA ASP A 9 14.47 10.91 11.18
C ASP A 9 15.44 10.65 10.01
N ASP A 10 16.75 10.67 10.26
CA ASP A 10 17.78 10.19 9.33
C ASP A 10 17.72 8.65 9.15
N ASN A 11 16.82 7.99 9.89
CA ASN A 11 16.58 6.57 9.81
C ASN A 11 16.02 6.17 8.45
N GLU A 12 16.63 5.15 7.86
CA GLU A 12 16.21 4.59 6.56
C GLU A 12 14.77 4.05 6.57
N PHE A 13 14.40 3.43 7.68
CA PHE A 13 13.05 2.92 7.93
C PHE A 13 12.62 3.36 9.33
N PRO A 14 12.00 4.54 9.47
CA PRO A 14 11.52 5.04 10.75
C PRO A 14 10.54 4.07 11.40
N ALA A 15 10.57 3.99 12.73
CA ALA A 15 9.64 3.16 13.47
C ALA A 15 8.20 3.67 13.25
N MET A 16 7.26 2.74 13.07
CA MET A 16 5.86 3.09 12.92
C MET A 16 5.30 3.65 14.23
N PRO A 17 4.76 4.89 14.27
CA PRO A 17 4.18 5.44 15.48
C PRO A 17 3.00 4.60 15.96
N LYS A 18 2.82 4.50 17.29
CA LYS A 18 1.68 3.81 17.87
C LYS A 18 0.38 4.47 17.41
N GLY A 19 -0.54 3.68 16.83
CA GLY A 19 -1.82 4.17 16.31
C GLY A 19 -1.72 4.95 14.99
N PHE A 20 -0.66 4.72 14.20
CA PHE A 20 -0.49 5.35 12.90
C PHE A 20 -1.72 5.15 11.98
N ASN A 21 -2.32 6.26 11.57
CA ASN A 21 -3.53 6.31 10.72
C ASN A 21 -3.39 7.30 9.56
N LYS A 22 -2.14 7.62 9.18
CA LYS A 22 -1.83 8.62 8.16
C LYS A 22 -1.64 8.04 6.76
N PHE A 23 -1.56 6.71 6.63
CA PHE A 23 -1.68 6.04 5.33
C PHE A 23 -3.09 5.49 5.20
N VAL A 24 -3.87 6.08 4.30
CA VAL A 24 -5.29 5.80 4.12
C VAL A 24 -5.49 4.90 2.90
N VAL A 25 -6.21 3.80 3.11
CA VAL A 25 -6.62 2.86 2.07
C VAL A 25 -8.13 2.97 1.90
N THR A 26 -8.58 3.28 0.67
CA THR A 26 -10.00 3.43 0.35
C THR A 26 -10.37 2.50 -0.80
N PRO A 27 -11.39 1.63 -0.65
CA PRO A 27 -12.12 1.34 0.60
C PRO A 27 -11.23 0.71 1.67
N SER A 28 -11.61 0.87 2.94
CA SER A 28 -10.83 0.38 4.09
C SER A 28 -11.31 -0.97 4.64
N ASP A 29 -12.49 -1.42 4.21
CA ASP A 29 -13.18 -2.61 4.68
C ASP A 29 -13.30 -3.68 3.61
N THR A 30 -13.85 -3.35 2.45
CA THR A 30 -14.22 -4.31 1.41
C THR A 30 -14.23 -3.64 0.05
N ILE A 31 -13.66 -4.32 -0.94
CA ILE A 31 -13.71 -3.89 -2.33
C ILE A 31 -15.02 -4.41 -2.93
N LYS A 32 -15.84 -3.52 -3.47
CA LYS A 32 -17.14 -3.87 -4.06
C LYS A 32 -17.05 -3.77 -5.57
N VAL A 33 -17.36 -4.86 -6.26
CA VAL A 33 -17.32 -4.94 -7.73
C VAL A 33 -18.64 -5.41 -8.30
N SER A 34 -18.91 -5.06 -9.55
CA SER A 34 -20.10 -5.49 -10.27
C SER A 34 -19.84 -6.82 -10.97
N GLU A 35 -20.84 -7.71 -11.04
CA GLU A 35 -20.76 -8.92 -11.88
C GLU A 35 -20.49 -8.60 -13.35
N LYS A 36 -20.98 -7.45 -13.84
CA LYS A 36 -20.84 -7.03 -15.25
C LYS A 36 -19.50 -6.38 -15.55
N VAL A 37 -18.87 -5.77 -14.55
CA VAL A 37 -17.61 -5.03 -14.70
C VAL A 37 -16.71 -5.41 -13.53
N TRP A 38 -15.82 -6.37 -13.78
CA TRP A 38 -14.82 -6.81 -12.83
C TRP A 38 -13.51 -6.04 -13.01
N LYS A 39 -13.65 -4.71 -13.04
CA LYS A 39 -12.56 -3.74 -12.95
C LYS A 39 -12.90 -2.73 -11.86
N THR A 40 -11.95 -2.50 -10.95
CA THR A 40 -12.11 -1.53 -9.86
C THR A 40 -10.76 -0.97 -9.47
N GLU A 41 -10.74 -0.04 -8.53
CA GLU A 41 -9.52 0.57 -8.00
C GLU A 41 -9.58 0.69 -6.48
N ILE A 42 -8.41 0.63 -5.85
CA ILE A 42 -8.23 1.10 -4.48
C ILE A 42 -7.40 2.37 -4.51
N LYS A 43 -7.77 3.35 -3.70
CA LYS A 43 -7.03 4.59 -3.54
C LYS A 43 -6.16 4.50 -2.30
N LEU A 44 -4.88 4.80 -2.48
CA LEU A 44 -3.90 4.90 -1.41
C LEU A 44 -3.51 6.37 -1.26
N LYS A 45 -3.53 6.89 -0.03
CA LYS A 45 -3.20 8.28 0.27
C LYS A 45 -2.24 8.36 1.45
N ASN A 46 -1.17 9.15 1.30
CA ASN A 46 -0.22 9.39 2.36
C ASN A 46 -0.42 10.80 2.95
N ASP A 47 -1.11 10.88 4.10
CA ASP A 47 -1.26 12.10 4.91
C ASP A 47 -0.18 12.26 5.98
N ALA A 48 0.88 11.42 5.95
CA ALA A 48 2.03 11.55 6.84
C ALA A 48 3.00 12.61 6.30
N LYS A 49 3.99 12.97 7.14
CA LYS A 49 5.11 13.84 6.74
C LYS A 49 6.32 13.07 6.19
N THR A 50 6.21 11.75 6.11
CA THR A 50 7.27 10.81 5.74
C THR A 50 6.80 9.97 4.55
N GLY A 51 7.72 9.50 3.71
CA GLY A 51 7.38 8.59 2.62
C GLY A 51 6.83 7.27 3.13
N VAL A 52 5.94 6.65 2.35
CA VAL A 52 5.37 5.33 2.66
C VAL A 52 5.70 4.37 1.53
N LEU A 53 6.50 3.35 1.82
CA LEU A 53 6.69 2.23 0.92
C LEU A 53 5.47 1.31 1.03
N PHE A 54 4.81 1.02 -0.09
CA PHE A 54 3.67 0.11 -0.11
C PHE A 54 3.82 -1.00 -1.15
N LYS A 55 3.08 -2.08 -0.91
CA LYS A 55 2.87 -3.17 -1.87
C LYS A 55 1.49 -3.77 -1.69
N VAL A 56 0.77 -3.91 -2.79
CA VAL A 56 -0.52 -4.56 -2.88
C VAL A 56 -0.32 -5.97 -3.41
N LYS A 57 -0.89 -6.95 -2.72
CA LYS A 57 -0.89 -8.36 -3.13
C LYS A 57 -2.32 -8.87 -3.16
N CYS A 58 -2.55 -9.95 -3.90
CA CYS A 58 -3.77 -10.75 -3.79
C CYS A 58 -3.43 -12.17 -3.34
N ASN A 59 -4.47 -12.94 -2.97
CA ASN A 59 -4.35 -14.36 -2.65
C ASN A 59 -3.99 -15.23 -3.86
N SER A 60 -4.26 -14.77 -5.10
CA SER A 60 -3.86 -15.49 -6.31
C SER A 60 -3.76 -14.57 -7.53
N ASN A 61 -2.58 -14.52 -8.15
CA ASN A 61 -2.37 -13.81 -9.41
C ASN A 61 -3.11 -14.47 -10.59
N ALA A 62 -3.56 -15.72 -10.45
CA ALA A 62 -4.41 -16.37 -11.44
C ALA A 62 -5.86 -15.85 -11.38
N LEU A 63 -6.25 -15.18 -10.29
CA LEU A 63 -7.59 -14.62 -10.11
C LEU A 63 -7.63 -13.11 -10.31
N LEU A 64 -6.55 -12.40 -9.99
CA LEU A 64 -6.54 -10.94 -10.01
C LEU A 64 -5.20 -10.39 -10.51
N LYS A 65 -5.27 -9.50 -11.49
CA LYS A 65 -4.18 -8.66 -11.94
C LYS A 65 -4.24 -7.33 -11.20
N ILE A 66 -3.09 -6.87 -10.71
CA ILE A 66 -2.94 -5.63 -9.96
C ILE A 66 -1.99 -4.71 -10.74
N ILE A 67 -2.45 -3.53 -11.12
CA ILE A 67 -1.67 -2.53 -11.85
C ILE A 67 -1.25 -1.45 -10.84
N GLY A 68 0.05 -1.13 -10.79
CA GLY A 68 0.59 -0.24 -9.75
C GLY A 68 0.76 -0.95 -8.39
N CYS A 69 1.16 -2.22 -8.41
CA CYS A 69 1.16 -3.07 -7.20
C CYS A 69 2.19 -2.68 -6.12
N ALA A 70 3.15 -1.79 -6.37
CA ALA A 70 4.10 -1.33 -5.37
C ALA A 70 4.67 0.02 -5.79
N ASP A 71 4.85 0.90 -4.82
CA ASP A 71 5.52 2.19 -5.02
C ASP A 71 5.95 2.80 -3.66
N ILE A 72 6.62 3.94 -3.71
CA ILE A 72 6.88 4.81 -2.57
C ILE A 72 5.99 6.05 -2.69
N LEU A 73 4.98 6.16 -1.83
CA LEU A 73 4.04 7.27 -1.84
C LEU A 73 4.58 8.43 -0.98
N LEU A 74 4.86 9.57 -1.63
CA LEU A 74 5.35 10.77 -0.97
C LEU A 74 4.29 11.46 -0.09
N PRO A 75 4.70 12.26 0.91
CA PRO A 75 3.79 13.07 1.73
C PRO A 75 2.82 13.91 0.91
N GLY A 76 1.52 13.79 1.19
CA GLY A 76 0.45 14.53 0.53
C GLY A 76 -0.04 13.92 -0.80
N TYR A 77 0.63 12.89 -1.31
CA TYR A 77 0.26 12.25 -2.58
C TYR A 77 -0.79 11.16 -2.39
N ALA A 78 -1.52 10.89 -3.48
CA ALA A 78 -2.44 9.77 -3.59
C ALA A 78 -2.28 9.08 -4.93
N ILE A 79 -2.50 7.77 -4.95
CA ILE A 79 -2.44 6.93 -6.15
C ILE A 79 -3.65 5.98 -6.18
N ASN A 80 -4.09 5.64 -7.38
CA ASN A 80 -5.07 4.59 -7.61
C ASN A 80 -4.33 3.31 -8.07
N VAL A 81 -4.61 2.20 -7.42
CA VAL A 81 -4.14 0.87 -7.80
C VAL A 81 -5.31 0.14 -8.46
N GLU A 82 -5.17 -0.18 -9.74
CA GLU A 82 -6.24 -0.85 -10.49
C GLU A 82 -6.20 -2.35 -10.24
N LEU A 83 -7.40 -2.92 -10.13
CA LEU A 83 -7.65 -4.34 -9.90
C LEU A 83 -8.52 -4.87 -11.05
N GLU A 84 -8.04 -5.90 -11.72
CA GLU A 84 -8.69 -6.49 -12.89
C GLU A 84 -8.79 -8.01 -12.71
N ARG A 85 -10.00 -8.57 -12.81
CA ARG A 85 -10.21 -10.02 -12.69
C ARG A 85 -9.51 -10.76 -13.83
N GLN A 86 -8.94 -11.90 -13.50
CA GLN A 86 -8.44 -12.87 -14.47
C GLN A 86 -9.49 -13.99 -14.65
N GLU A 87 -9.66 -14.47 -15.87
CA GLU A 87 -10.77 -15.36 -16.29
C GLU A 87 -10.83 -16.72 -15.58
N ALA A 88 -9.79 -17.09 -14.82
CA ALA A 88 -9.56 -18.47 -14.40
C ALA A 88 -10.66 -19.07 -13.51
N SER A 89 -11.50 -18.26 -12.85
CA SER A 89 -12.68 -18.71 -12.08
C SER A 89 -13.49 -17.50 -11.60
N PRO A 90 -14.72 -17.22 -12.05
CA PRO A 90 -15.51 -16.08 -11.57
C PRO A 90 -15.96 -16.21 -10.10
N ASP A 91 -16.17 -17.44 -9.62
CA ASP A 91 -16.71 -17.71 -8.28
C ASP A 91 -15.65 -17.80 -7.17
N ALA A 92 -14.37 -17.79 -7.54
CA ALA A 92 -13.30 -17.90 -6.55
C ALA A 92 -13.23 -16.64 -5.66
N GLU A 93 -13.05 -16.85 -4.36
CA GLU A 93 -12.87 -15.77 -3.40
C GLU A 93 -11.56 -15.02 -3.68
N VAL A 94 -11.65 -13.69 -3.75
CA VAL A 94 -10.47 -12.83 -3.93
C VAL A 94 -10.28 -11.97 -2.70
N ASN A 95 -9.05 -11.98 -2.20
CA ASN A 95 -8.62 -11.15 -1.09
C ASN A 95 -7.43 -10.31 -1.54
N VAL A 96 -7.50 -9.00 -1.29
CA VAL A 96 -6.41 -8.06 -1.52
C VAL A 96 -5.79 -7.69 -0.17
N THR A 97 -4.47 -7.56 -0.12
CA THR A 97 -3.76 -7.09 1.08
C THR A 97 -2.79 -5.99 0.68
N VAL A 98 -2.92 -4.83 1.33
CA VAL A 98 -1.99 -3.71 1.22
C VAL A 98 -1.02 -3.79 2.37
N PHE A 99 0.27 -3.91 2.07
CA PHE A 99 1.38 -3.88 3.02
C PHE A 99 2.07 -2.52 2.93
N TYR A 100 2.47 -1.96 4.06
CA TYR A 100 3.20 -0.69 4.06
C TYR A 100 4.10 -0.48 5.29
N CYS A 101 5.16 0.32 5.10
CA CYS A 101 6.02 0.83 6.16
C CYS A 101 6.49 2.26 5.84
N LEU A 102 7.05 2.95 6.84
CA LEU A 102 7.64 4.29 6.64
C LEU A 102 9.04 4.17 6.04
N VAL A 103 9.40 5.12 5.19
CA VAL A 103 10.74 5.24 4.61
C VAL A 103 11.32 6.63 4.79
N GLY A 104 12.62 6.68 5.08
CA GLY A 104 13.38 7.92 5.19
C GLY A 104 13.63 8.60 3.85
N LYS A 105 14.24 9.80 3.92
CA LYS A 105 14.45 10.70 2.76
C LYS A 105 15.32 10.10 1.65
N GLN A 106 16.19 9.14 1.96
CA GLN A 106 17.02 8.46 0.94
C GLN A 106 16.19 7.69 -0.10
N TRP A 107 14.94 7.37 0.22
CA TRP A 107 14.01 6.67 -0.66
C TRP A 107 12.98 7.59 -1.31
N THR A 108 13.01 8.90 -1.02
CA THR A 108 12.01 9.85 -1.54
C THR A 108 12.48 10.61 -2.78
N SER A 109 13.61 10.22 -3.39
CA SER A 109 14.05 10.79 -4.66
C SER A 109 13.31 10.16 -5.84
N GLU A 110 13.17 10.88 -6.95
CA GLU A 110 12.55 10.36 -8.18
C GLU A 110 13.30 9.14 -8.76
N SER A 111 14.57 8.98 -8.42
CA SER A 111 15.42 7.85 -8.80
C SER A 111 15.33 6.64 -7.87
N ALA A 112 14.51 6.71 -6.82
CA ALA A 112 14.43 5.64 -5.83
C ALA A 112 13.88 4.35 -6.45
N ASN A 113 14.62 3.25 -6.26
CA ASN A 113 14.19 1.94 -6.74
C ASN A 113 13.34 1.23 -5.68
N VAL A 114 12.05 1.13 -5.94
CA VAL A 114 11.06 0.51 -5.05
C VAL A 114 11.39 -0.96 -4.74
N TYR A 115 11.94 -1.71 -5.70
CA TYR A 115 12.32 -3.10 -5.51
C TYR A 115 13.50 -3.23 -4.53
N GLU A 116 14.55 -2.42 -4.71
CA GLU A 116 15.69 -2.41 -3.78
C GLU A 116 15.28 -1.90 -2.39
N CYS A 117 14.35 -0.94 -2.31
CA CYS A 117 13.79 -0.48 -1.04
C CYS A 117 13.09 -1.63 -0.29
N TRP A 118 12.21 -2.39 -0.96
CA TRP A 118 11.56 -3.57 -0.38
C TRP A 118 12.55 -4.66 0.03
N LYS A 119 13.60 -4.89 -0.77
CA LYS A 119 14.65 -5.85 -0.47
C LYS A 119 15.40 -5.45 0.80
N ARG A 120 15.73 -4.17 0.96
CA ARG A 120 16.37 -3.64 2.17
C ARG A 120 15.45 -3.68 3.39
N ALA A 121 14.19 -3.27 3.26
CA ALA A 121 13.19 -3.36 4.33
C ALA A 121 13.04 -4.80 4.84
N THR A 122 13.01 -5.77 3.92
CA THR A 122 12.93 -7.20 4.25
C THR A 122 14.21 -7.69 4.94
N GLY A 123 15.39 -7.34 4.42
CA GLY A 123 16.68 -7.73 5.00
C GLY A 123 16.88 -7.18 6.42
N GLN A 124 16.38 -5.98 6.70
CA GLN A 124 16.41 -5.34 8.02
C GLN A 124 15.24 -5.76 8.92
N ARG A 125 14.32 -6.62 8.45
CA ARG A 125 13.12 -7.06 9.18
C ARG A 125 12.28 -5.89 9.70
N VAL A 126 12.12 -4.86 8.87
CA VAL A 126 11.31 -3.68 9.19
C VAL A 126 9.88 -4.11 9.52
N HIS A 127 9.30 -3.51 10.56
CA HIS A 127 7.91 -3.76 10.90
C HIS A 127 6.98 -3.19 9.83
N VAL A 128 6.12 -4.05 9.28
CA VAL A 128 5.18 -3.73 8.21
C VAL A 128 3.76 -3.86 8.73
N LEU A 129 2.94 -2.85 8.47
CA LEU A 129 1.50 -2.90 8.71
C LEU A 129 0.78 -3.45 7.49
N SER A 130 -0.41 -4.02 7.69
CA SER A 130 -1.21 -4.52 6.59
C SER A 130 -2.70 -4.24 6.76
N VAL A 131 -3.38 -4.02 5.64
CA VAL A 131 -4.84 -3.90 5.54
C VAL A 131 -5.33 -4.99 4.60
N LYS A 132 -6.23 -5.84 5.08
CA LYS A 132 -6.88 -6.89 4.28
C LYS A 132 -8.23 -6.41 3.80
N LEU A 133 -8.48 -6.58 2.51
CA LEU A 133 -9.67 -6.15 1.80
C LEU A 133 -10.25 -7.35 1.05
N PRO A 134 -11.25 -8.05 1.60
CA PRO A 134 -12.02 -9.00 0.82
C PRO A 134 -12.68 -8.29 -0.36
N VAL A 135 -12.80 -8.99 -1.49
CA VAL A 135 -13.55 -8.50 -2.64
C VAL A 135 -14.92 -9.17 -2.68
N VAL A 136 -15.97 -8.35 -2.66
CA VAL A 136 -17.35 -8.78 -2.72
C VAL A 136 -17.98 -8.36 -4.03
N VAL A 137 -18.53 -9.35 -4.73
CA VAL A 137 -19.26 -9.16 -5.97
C VAL A 137 -20.71 -8.78 -5.64
N LYS A 138 -21.16 -7.64 -6.17
CA LYS A 138 -22.53 -7.16 -6.09
C LYS A 138 -23.29 -7.64 -7.32
N LYS A 139 -24.40 -8.33 -7.05
CA LYS A 139 -25.46 -8.66 -8.01
C LYS A 139 -26.23 -7.42 -8.41
#